data_AF-A0AA37MII8-F1
#
_entry.id   AF-A0AA37MII8-F1
#
_cell.length_a   1.000
_cell.length_b   1.000
_cell.length_c   1.000
_cell.angle_alpha   90.00
_cell.angle_beta   90.00
_cell.angle_gamma   90.00
#
_symmetry.space_group_name_H-M   'P 1'
#
loop_
_entity.id
_entity.type
_entity.pdbx_description
1 polymer ?
#
loop_
_entity_poly.entity_id
_entity_poly.type
_entity_poly.pdbx_seq_one_letter_code
_entity_poly.pdbx_strand_id
1 'polypeptide(L)' 'MNSHTLDSLAALTETVAAIRHARGLKNPHDLPEGSPEREIAADAFANDFLRALDAEPSIGAWWPI' A
#
# COMPACT_ATOMS: atom_id res chain seq x y z
N MET A 1 18.78 7.11 -6.99
CA MET A 1 18.14 5.99 -6.28
C MET A 1 18.78 4.71 -6.80
N ASN A 2 19.28 3.83 -5.93
CA ASN A 2 19.91 2.57 -6.38
C ASN A 2 18.83 1.49 -6.60
N SER A 3 19.19 0.39 -7.27
CA SER A 3 18.26 -0.71 -7.56
C SER A 3 17.61 -1.27 -6.29
N HIS A 4 18.40 -1.41 -5.22
CA HIS A 4 17.91 -1.91 -3.93
C HIS A 4 16.77 -1.05 -3.34
N THR A 5 16.87 0.28 -3.42
CA THR A 5 15.79 1.18 -2.98
C THR A 5 14.54 0.99 -3.82
N LEU A 6 14.66 0.81 -5.14
CA LEU A 6 13.52 0.56 -6.01
C LEU A 6 12.84 -0.77 -5.70
N ASP A 7 13.63 -1.83 -5.50
CA ASP A 7 13.13 -3.16 -5.14
C ASP A 7 12.39 -3.13 -3.79
N SER A 8 12.91 -2.36 -2.82
CA SER A 8 12.28 -2.20 -1.51
C SER A 8 10.95 -1.45 -1.58
N LEU A 9 10.85 -0.40 -2.42
CA LEU A 9 9.61 0.34 -2.64
C LEU A 9 8.57 -0.52 -3.38
N ALA A 10 9.00 -1.35 -4.34
CA ALA A 10 8.13 -2.30 -5.01
C ALA A 10 7.56 -3.34 -4.02
N ALA A 11 8.42 -3.94 -3.19
CA ALA A 11 8.00 -4.89 -2.17
C ALA A 11 7.01 -4.29 -1.16
N LEU A 12 7.24 -3.03 -0.74
CA LEU A 12 6.31 -2.32 0.14
C LEU A 12 4.95 -2.09 -0.54
N THR A 13 4.96 -1.71 -1.81
CA THR A 13 3.75 -1.49 -2.61
C THR A 13 2.91 -2.77 -2.71
N GLU A 14 3.56 -3.91 -3.02
CA GLU A 14 2.91 -5.23 -3.08
C GLU A 14 2.35 -5.66 -1.73
N THR A 15 3.09 -5.42 -0.65
CA THR A 15 2.66 -5.73 0.72
C THR A 15 1.40 -4.96 1.11
N VAL A 16 1.36 -3.65 0.82
CA VAL A 16 0.19 -2.80 1.08
C VAL A 16 -1.01 -3.29 0.29
N ALA A 17 -0.83 -3.63 -0.99
CA ALA A 17 -1.90 -4.15 -1.84
C ALA A 17 -2.48 -5.46 -1.29
N ALA A 18 -1.63 -6.38 -0.83
CA ALA A 18 -2.04 -7.65 -0.24
C ALA A 18 -2.81 -7.47 1.07
N ILE A 19 -2.35 -6.58 1.97
CA ILE A 19 -3.04 -6.29 3.24
C ILE A 19 -4.41 -5.66 2.98
N ARG A 20 -4.50 -4.70 2.06
CA ARG A 20 -5.78 -4.07 1.68
C ARG A 20 -6.76 -5.11 1.14
N HIS A 21 -6.30 -5.99 0.25
CA HIS A 21 -7.11 -7.09 -0.27
C HIS A 21 -7.61 -8.02 0.85
N ALA A 22 -6.74 -8.42 1.78
CA ALA A 22 -7.12 -9.27 2.92
C ALA A 22 -8.17 -8.61 3.84
N ARG A 23 -8.21 -7.27 3.88
CA ARG A 23 -9.23 -6.49 4.60
C ARG A 23 -10.51 -6.25 3.80
N GLY A 24 -10.62 -6.77 2.59
CA GLY A 24 -11.74 -6.51 1.68
C GLY A 24 -11.74 -5.11 1.07
N LEU A 25 -10.64 -4.36 1.20
CA LEU A 25 -10.48 -3.04 0.58
C LEU A 25 -10.03 -3.19 -0.88
N LYS A 26 -10.51 -2.31 -1.75
CA LYS A 26 -10.12 -2.28 -3.17
C LYS A 26 -8.80 -1.55 -3.37
N ASN A 27 -7.95 -2.10 -4.21
CA ASN A 27 -6.78 -1.42 -4.73
C ASN A 27 -7.15 -0.62 -6.00
N PRO A 28 -6.37 0.41 -6.36
CA PRO A 28 -6.65 1.22 -7.55
C PRO A 28 -6.66 0.43 -8.86
N HIS A 29 -5.93 -0.68 -8.92
CA HIS A 29 -5.88 -1.56 -10.10
C HIS A 29 -7.06 -2.54 -10.18
N ASP A 30 -7.86 -2.66 -9.12
CA ASP A 30 -9.09 -3.47 -9.12
C ASP A 30 -10.28 -2.74 -9.74
N LEU A 31 -10.10 -1.46 -10.10
CA LEU A 31 -11.18 -0.54 -10.48
C LEU A 31 -10.98 0.00 -11.90
N PRO A 32 -12.07 0.28 -12.63
CA PRO A 32 -11.99 0.83 -13.98
C PRO A 32 -11.23 2.17 -14.02
N GLU A 33 -10.44 2.35 -15.06
CA GLU A 33 -9.72 3.61 -15.26
C GLU A 33 -10.69 4.79 -15.43
N GLY A 34 -10.37 5.93 -14.78
CA GLY A 34 -11.20 7.14 -14.84
C GLY A 34 -12.46 7.10 -13.97
N SER A 35 -12.70 6.02 -13.22
CA SER A 35 -13.81 5.98 -12.26
C SER A 35 -13.49 6.81 -11.00
N PRO A 36 -14.46 7.55 -10.44
CA PRO A 36 -14.29 8.23 -9.15
C PRO A 36 -13.88 7.28 -8.02
N GLU A 37 -14.36 6.04 -8.06
CA GLU A 37 -14.02 5.00 -7.09
C GLU A 37 -12.53 4.66 -7.14
N ARG A 38 -11.91 4.69 -8.32
CA ARG A 38 -10.47 4.47 -8.49
C ARG A 38 -9.65 5.56 -7.82
N GLU A 39 -10.07 6.83 -7.94
CA GLU A 39 -9.41 7.96 -7.30
C GLU A 39 -9.48 7.84 -5.78
N ILE A 40 -10.66 7.52 -5.24
CA ILE A 40 -10.86 7.27 -3.80
C ILE A 40 -9.98 6.11 -3.32
N ALA A 41 -9.90 5.02 -4.09
CA ALA A 41 -9.04 3.89 -3.76
C ALA A 41 -7.55 4.26 -3.85
N ALA A 42 -7.16 5.15 -4.76
CA ALA A 42 -5.78 5.62 -4.92
C ALA A 42 -5.35 6.49 -3.74
N ASP A 43 -6.19 7.41 -3.30
CA ASP A 43 -5.91 8.25 -2.12
C ASP A 43 -5.80 7.40 -0.84
N ALA A 44 -6.72 6.44 -0.67
CA ALA A 44 -6.66 5.51 0.46
C ALA A 44 -5.41 4.63 0.42
N PHE A 45 -5.02 4.15 -0.78
CA PHE A 45 -3.81 3.36 -0.97
C PHE A 45 -2.55 4.17 -0.66
N ALA A 46 -2.46 5.41 -1.14
CA ALA A 46 -1.33 6.30 -0.89
C ALA A 46 -1.15 6.57 0.60
N ASN A 47 -2.24 6.79 1.34
CA ASN A 47 -2.20 6.95 2.79
C ASN A 47 -1.69 5.69 3.51
N ASP A 48 -2.14 4.51 3.10
CA ASP A 48 -1.65 3.24 3.66
C ASP A 48 -0.15 3.03 3.37
N PHE A 49 0.28 3.36 2.15
CA PHE A 49 1.68 3.26 1.73
C PHE A 49 2.58 4.19 2.53
N LEU A 50 2.22 5.48 2.66
CA LEU A 50 3.00 6.44 3.44
C LEU A 50 3.07 6.05 4.91
N ARG A 51 1.98 5.55 5.47
CA ARG A 51 1.97 5.04 6.85
C ARG A 51 2.88 3.82 7.02
N ALA A 52 2.93 2.92 6.04
CA ALA A 52 3.82 1.76 6.06
C ALA A 52 5.29 2.15 5.84
N LEU A 53 5.55 3.23 5.08
CA LEU A 53 6.88 3.79 4.85
C LEU A 53 7.42 4.52 6.10
N ASP A 54 6.55 5.22 6.82
CA ASP A 54 6.88 5.97 8.06
C ASP A 54 7.00 5.06 9.28
N ALA A 55 6.48 3.83 9.21
CA ALA A 55 6.58 2.88 10.31
C ALA A 55 8.05 2.50 10.55
N GLU A 56 8.61 2.91 11.69
CA GLU A 56 9.90 2.39 12.14
C GLU A 56 9.83 0.85 12.23
N PRO A 57 10.87 0.12 11.75
CA PRO A 57 10.96 -1.32 11.88
C PRO A 57 11.23 -1.70 13.34
N SER A 58 10.27 -1.44 14.23
CA SER A 58 10.26 -2.01 15.56
C SER A 58 9.60 -3.39 15.50
N ILE A 59 10.23 -4.36 16.15
CA ILE A 59 9.84 -5.78 16.21
C ILE A 59 8.40 -5.98 16.76
N GLY A 60 7.72 -4.92 17.20
CA GLY A 60 6.34 -4.93 17.70
C GLY A 60 5.34 -4.00 16.99
N ALA A 61 5.72 -3.24 15.96
CA ALA A 61 4.80 -2.35 15.22
C ALA A 61 4.06 -3.04 14.06
N TRP A 62 4.23 -4.36 13.92
CA TRP A 62 3.50 -5.11 12.91
C TRP A 62 2.05 -5.10 13.37
N TRP A 63 1.20 -4.52 12.51
CA TRP A 63 -0.24 -4.38 12.67
C TRP A 63 -0.83 -5.40 13.65
N PRO A 64 -1.60 -4.99 14.68
CA PRO A 64 -2.40 -5.97 15.40
C PRO A 64 -3.37 -6.56 14.38
N ILE A 65 -3.08 -7.77 13.92
CA ILE A 65 -3.97 -8.60 13.09
C ILE A 65 -4.98 -9.23 14.04
#